data_AF-A0A961G4A2-F1
#
_entry.id   AF-A0A961G4A2-F1
#
_cell.length_a   1.000
_cell.length_b   1.000
_cell.length_c   1.000
_cell.angle_alpha   90.00
_cell.angle_beta   90.00
_cell.angle_gamma   90.00
#
_symmetry.space_group_name_H-M   'P 1'
#
loop_
_entity.id
_entity.type
_entity.pdbx_description
1 polymer ?
#
loop_
_entity_poly.entity_id
_entity_poly.type
_entity_poly.pdbx_seq_one_letter_code
_entity_poly.pdbx_strand_id
1 'polypeptide(L)'
;MNDKFPLLSIISGLLRVFGFLLLLVSLYYSIWEGFVEPNLPGHNFTQIDLIQLLGGLFGSLFGLVAIASGEVIAVLFAIEKNTRQPS
;
A
#
# COMPACT_ATOMS: atom_id res chain seq x y z
N MET A 1 13.57 -2.25 -19.82
CA MET A 1 12.96 -1.38 -18.78
C MET A 1 14.04 -0.54 -18.09
N ASN A 2 15.15 -1.16 -17.68
CA ASN A 2 16.23 -0.46 -16.96
C ASN A 2 17.11 0.47 -17.81
N ASP A 3 17.13 0.36 -19.14
CA ASP A 3 18.19 1.05 -19.90
C ASP A 3 17.93 2.55 -20.12
N LYS A 4 16.66 3.01 -20.02
CA LYS A 4 16.29 4.42 -20.22
C LYS A 4 15.92 5.15 -18.93
N PHE A 5 15.23 4.47 -18.01
CA PHE A 5 14.78 5.03 -16.73
C PHE A 5 14.98 4.02 -15.58
N PRO A 6 16.24 3.57 -15.32
CA PRO A 6 16.51 2.55 -14.31
C PRO A 6 16.04 2.98 -12.92
N LEU A 7 16.31 4.24 -12.57
CA LEU A 7 15.95 4.80 -11.27
C LEU A 7 14.44 4.77 -11.03
N LEU A 8 13.63 5.20 -12.01
CA LEU A 8 12.18 5.24 -11.87
C LEU A 8 11.57 3.83 -11.82
N SER A 9 12.16 2.88 -12.56
CA SER A 9 11.73 1.47 -12.52
C SER A 9 12.02 0.86 -11.14
N ILE A 10 13.17 1.17 -10.54
CA ILE A 10 13.51 0.77 -9.17
C ILE A 10 12.54 1.41 -8.17
N ILE A 11 12.31 2.72 -8.28
CA ILE A 11 11.38 3.45 -7.39
C ILE A 11 9.97 2.87 -7.48
N SER A 12 9.45 2.60 -8.69
CA SER A 12 8.15 1.95 -8.89
C SER A 12 8.09 0.56 -8.25
N GLY A 13 9.15 -0.24 -8.39
CA GLY A 13 9.26 -1.54 -7.72
C GLY A 13 9.21 -1.40 -6.20
N LEU A 14 10.03 -0.50 -5.64
CA LEU A 14 10.08 -0.25 -4.20
C LEU A 14 8.74 0.27 -3.66
N LEU A 15 8.11 1.23 -4.33
CA LEU A 15 6.80 1.77 -3.94
C LEU A 15 5.74 0.68 -3.83
N ARG A 16 5.72 -0.27 -4.77
CA ARG A 16 4.78 -1.39 -4.73
C ARG A 16 5.09 -2.34 -3.58
N VAL A 17 6.36 -2.74 -3.42
CA VAL A 17 6.77 -3.65 -2.33
C VAL A 17 6.47 -3.03 -0.96
N PHE A 18 6.91 -1.79 -0.73
CA PHE A 18 6.63 -1.08 0.53
C PHE A 18 5.14 -0.83 0.73
N GLY A 19 4.41 -0.48 -0.34
CA GLY A 19 2.97 -0.29 -0.27
C GLY A 19 2.22 -1.56 0.10
N PHE A 20 2.59 -2.73 -0.44
CA PHE A 20 2.03 -4.02 -0.06
C PHE A 20 2.38 -4.40 1.39
N LEU A 21 3.64 -4.22 1.80
CA LEU A 21 4.05 -4.49 3.18
C LEU A 21 3.27 -3.61 4.17
N LEU A 22 3.16 -2.32 3.89
CA LEU A 22 2.38 -1.38 4.70
C LEU A 22 0.91 -1.80 4.74
N LEU A 23 0.31 -2.10 3.58
CA LEU A 23 -1.07 -2.53 3.49
C LEU A 23 -1.34 -3.79 4.33
N LEU A 24 -0.47 -4.81 4.26
CA LEU A 24 -0.64 -6.05 5.02
C LEU A 24 -0.57 -5.81 6.53
N VAL A 25 0.41 -5.03 6.99
CA VAL A 25 0.55 -4.69 8.42
C VAL A 25 -0.65 -3.85 8.89
N SER A 26 -1.05 -2.86 8.10
CA SER A 26 -2.17 -1.98 8.44
C SER A 26 -3.51 -2.70 8.46
N LEU A 27 -3.77 -3.61 7.51
CA LEU A 27 -4.96 -4.45 7.51
C LEU A 27 -5.00 -5.38 8.70
N TYR A 28 -3.86 -5.97 9.09
CA TYR A 28 -3.76 -6.78 10.29
C TYR A 28 -4.24 -5.99 11.52
N TYR A 29 -3.72 -4.78 11.75
CA TYR A 29 -4.16 -3.95 12.87
C TYR A 29 -5.64 -3.56 12.76
N SER A 30 -6.12 -3.13 11.60
CA SER A 30 -7.53 -2.76 11.44
C SER A 30 -8.48 -3.91 11.71
N ILE A 31 -8.14 -5.13 11.29
CA ILE A 31 -8.97 -6.31 11.54
C ILE A 31 -8.87 -6.74 13.00
N TRP A 32 -7.67 -6.74 13.56
CA TRP A 32 -7.45 -7.12 14.95
C TRP A 32 -8.21 -6.19 15.90
N GLU A 33 -7.94 -4.90 15.84
CA GLU A 33 -8.53 -3.86 16.71
C GLU A 33 -10.02 -3.62 16.41
N GLY A 34 -10.42 -3.77 15.14
CA GLY A 34 -11.79 -3.48 14.72
C GLY A 34 -12.77 -4.64 14.85
N PHE A 35 -12.27 -5.88 14.84
CA PHE A 35 -13.12 -7.07 14.76
C PHE A 35 -12.78 -8.15 15.79
N VAL A 36 -11.51 -8.36 16.13
CA VAL A 36 -11.12 -9.45 17.03
C VAL A 36 -11.17 -8.99 18.48
N GLU A 37 -10.40 -7.96 18.82
CA GLU A 37 -10.22 -7.48 20.18
C GLU A 37 -11.52 -6.99 20.85
N PRO A 38 -12.42 -6.26 20.17
CA PRO A 38 -13.69 -5.83 20.77
C PRO A 38 -14.61 -6.98 21.20
N ASN A 39 -14.41 -8.17 20.65
CA ASN A 39 -15.20 -9.36 20.98
C ASN A 39 -14.59 -10.19 22.11
N LEU A 40 -13.44 -9.79 22.68
CA LEU A 40 -12.82 -10.49 23.80
C LEU A 40 -13.58 -10.21 25.11
N PRO A 41 -13.78 -11.24 25.95
CA PRO A 41 -14.50 -11.07 27.21
C PRO A 41 -13.75 -10.12 28.15
N GLY A 42 -14.43 -9.07 28.62
CA GLY A 42 -13.88 -8.08 29.53
C GLY A 42 -13.07 -6.96 28.87
N HIS A 43 -13.01 -6.91 27.53
CA HIS A 43 -12.41 -5.80 26.82
C HIS A 43 -13.26 -4.52 26.97
N ASN A 44 -12.59 -3.38 27.13
CA ASN A 44 -13.20 -2.07 27.13
C ASN A 44 -12.48 -1.22 26.09
N PHE A 45 -13.24 -0.65 25.15
CA PHE A 45 -12.68 0.18 24.10
C PHE A 45 -12.12 1.49 24.69
N THR A 46 -10.82 1.68 24.53
CA THR A 46 -10.04 2.81 25.03
C THR A 46 -9.61 3.75 23.91
N GLN A 47 -8.95 4.85 24.28
CA GLN A 47 -8.37 5.76 23.30
C GLN A 47 -7.19 5.14 22.53
N ILE A 48 -6.51 4.14 23.10
CA ILE A 48 -5.38 3.47 22.46
C ILE A 48 -5.89 2.66 21.27
N ASP A 49 -6.96 1.89 21.48
CA ASP A 49 -7.63 1.07 20.46
C ASP A 49 -8.14 1.94 19.31
N LEU A 50 -8.70 3.12 19.62
CA LEU A 50 -9.10 4.10 18.61
C LEU A 50 -7.92 4.56 17.75
N ILE A 51 -6.77 4.87 18.38
CA ILE A 51 -5.57 5.31 17.66
C ILE A 51 -5.02 4.18 16.78
N GLN A 52 -5.00 2.94 17.29
CA GLN A 52 -4.52 1.78 16.53
C GLN A 52 -5.45 1.46 15.35
N LEU A 53 -6.76 1.52 15.54
CA LEU A 53 -7.76 1.33 14.49
C LEU A 53 -7.62 2.41 13.39
N LEU A 54 -7.53 3.68 13.78
CA LEU A 54 -7.30 4.79 12.84
C LEU A 54 -5.95 4.64 12.14
N GLY A 55 -4.90 4.25 12.87
CA GLY A 55 -3.57 3.99 12.31
C GLY A 55 -3.60 2.89 11.26
N GLY A 56 -4.32 1.79 11.50
CA GLY A 56 -4.55 0.74 10.51
C GLY A 56 -5.35 1.23 9.29
N LEU A 57 -6.38 2.04 9.49
CA LEU A 57 -7.19 2.57 8.38
C LEU A 57 -6.39 3.53 7.49
N PHE A 58 -5.73 4.52 8.09
CA PHE A 58 -4.88 5.46 7.36
C PHE A 58 -3.68 4.76 6.74
N GLY A 59 -3.02 3.85 7.46
CA GLY A 59 -1.91 3.06 6.92
C GLY A 59 -2.31 2.23 5.70
N SER A 60 -3.51 1.63 5.72
CA SER A 60 -4.07 0.91 4.57
C SER A 60 -4.29 1.83 3.37
N LEU A 61 -4.84 3.03 3.60
CA LEU A 61 -5.02 4.03 2.56
C LEU A 61 -3.68 4.45 1.94
N PHE A 62 -2.68 4.77 2.77
CA PHE A 62 -1.34 5.14 2.28
C PHE A 62 -0.66 3.99 1.53
N GLY A 63 -0.78 2.75 2.02
CA GLY A 63 -0.27 1.56 1.34
C GLY A 63 -0.88 1.40 -0.06
N LEU A 64 -2.20 1.55 -0.18
CA LEU A 64 -2.90 1.50 -1.47
C LEU A 64 -2.46 2.62 -2.41
N VAL A 65 -2.32 3.85 -1.92
CA VAL A 65 -1.83 4.98 -2.72
C VAL A 65 -0.39 4.75 -3.21
N ALA A 66 0.48 4.17 -2.37
CA ALA A 66 1.84 3.82 -2.76
C ALA A 66 1.88 2.75 -3.87
N ILE A 67 1.06 1.69 -3.74
CA ILE A 67 0.91 0.66 -4.76
C ILE A 67 0.41 1.28 -6.07
N ALA A 68 -0.68 2.04 -6.02
CA ALA A 68 -1.29 2.68 -7.18
C ALA A 68 -0.31 3.61 -7.90
N SER A 69 0.48 4.40 -7.14
CA SER A 69 1.50 5.28 -7.70
C SER A 69 2.60 4.48 -8.42
N GLY A 70 3.04 3.37 -7.83
CA GLY A 70 4.01 2.48 -8.47
C GLY A 70 3.49 1.83 -9.75
N GLU A 71 2.21 1.44 -9.78
CA GLU A 71 1.54 0.89 -10.96
C GLU A 71 1.36 1.94 -12.07
N VAL A 72 0.98 3.18 -11.73
CA VAL A 72 0.88 4.28 -12.71
C VAL A 72 2.22 4.49 -13.44
N ILE A 73 3.34 4.48 -12.72
CA ILE A 73 4.67 4.60 -13.33
C ILE A 73 4.94 3.43 -14.30
N ALA A 74 4.57 2.19 -13.92
CA ALA A 74 4.75 1.02 -14.76
C ALA A 74 3.90 1.10 -16.05
N VAL A 75 2.65 1.57 -15.94
CA VAL A 75 1.74 1.77 -17.08
C VAL A 75 2.27 2.84 -18.03
N LEU A 76 2.76 3.97 -17.52
CA LEU A 76 3.34 5.03 -18.35
C LEU A 76 4.51 4.51 -19.19
N PHE A 77 5.36 3.65 -18.63
CA PHE A 77 6.43 3.01 -19.38
C PHE A 77 5.96 2.00 -20.41
N ALA A 78 4.90 1.26 -20.13
CA ALA A 78 4.30 0.37 -21.13
C ALA A 78 3.76 1.15 -22.33
N ILE A 79 3.09 2.29 -22.09
CA ILE A 79 2.59 3.19 -23.13
C ILE A 79 3.75 3.76 -23.95
N GLU A 80 4.80 4.25 -23.30
CA GLU A 80 5.99 4.78 -23.98
C GLU A 80 6.65 3.72 -24.89
N LYS A 81 6.77 2.48 -24.40
CA LYS A 81 7.34 1.38 -25.18
C LYS A 81 6.51 1.08 -26.43
N ASN A 82 5.19 1.01 -26.29
CA ASN A 82 4.27 0.67 -27.38
C ASN A 82 4.14 1.79 -28.42
N THR A 83 4.26 3.06 -28.01
CA THR A 83 4.19 4.20 -28.93
C THR A 83 5.48 4.40 -29.75
N ARG A 84 6.63 3.97 -29.24
CA ARG A 84 7.93 4.08 -29.95
C ARG A 84 8.24 2.90 -30.86
N GLN A 85 7.50 1.80 -30.74
CA GLN A 85 7.57 0.65 -31.66
C GLN A 85 6.17 0.42 -32.25
N PRO A 86 5.68 1.34 -33.11
CA PRO A 86 4.49 1.04 -33.88
C PRO A 86 4.80 -0.17 -34.78
N SER A 87 3.82 -1.07 -34.86
CA SER A 87 3.89 -2.33 -35.62
C SER A 87 4.23 -2.10 -37.09
#